data_AF-A0A7I7REE2-F1
#
_entry.id   AF-A0A7I7REE2-F1
#
_cell.length_a   1.000
_cell.length_b   1.000
_cell.length_c   1.000
_cell.angle_alpha   90.00
_cell.angle_beta   90.00
_cell.angle_gamma   90.00
#
_symmetry.space_group_name_H-M   'P 1'
#
loop_
_entity.id
_entity.type
_entity.pdbx_description
1 polymer ?
#
loop_
_entity_poly.entity_id
_entity_poly.type
_entity_poly.pdbx_seq_one_letter_code
_entity_poly.pdbx_strand_id
1 'polypeptide(L)'
;MRTATAKVGAAFMVAAASVAVSHATADAQSAGHLVKYTLTSTGAADFQLNYLTAQPPSKEAYNADAYAYLKKETVNLAPGVPWVFETTLEDPQWAILTASTGVHAMTAPPNPHCEITIDGQVAVQQDGPYTVQCQLSQW
;
A
#
# COMPACT_ATOMS: atom_id res chain seq x y z
N MET A 1 -62.59 -43.57 -22.93
CA MET A 1 -62.03 -44.94 -22.86
C MET A 1 -60.56 -44.90 -23.25
N ARG A 2 -59.64 -44.84 -22.28
CA ARG A 2 -58.28 -45.43 -22.33
C ARG A 2 -57.89 -45.78 -20.89
N THR A 3 -57.43 -47.01 -20.74
CA THR A 3 -57.37 -47.83 -19.53
C THR A 3 -56.09 -47.60 -18.72
N ALA A 4 -56.28 -47.64 -17.39
CA ALA A 4 -55.43 -47.96 -16.25
C ALA A 4 -53.93 -48.28 -16.44
N THR A 5 -53.08 -47.89 -15.48
CA THR A 5 -52.36 -48.85 -14.60
C THR A 5 -51.90 -48.16 -13.30
N ALA A 6 -52.17 -48.78 -12.15
CA ALA A 6 -51.81 -48.35 -10.81
C ALA A 6 -50.40 -48.81 -10.39
N LYS A 7 -49.73 -48.09 -9.47
CA LYS A 7 -48.83 -48.67 -8.46
C LYS A 7 -48.87 -47.86 -7.15
N VAL A 8 -49.28 -48.54 -6.09
CA VAL A 8 -49.14 -48.18 -4.67
C VAL A 8 -47.68 -48.33 -4.25
N GLY A 9 -47.15 -47.48 -3.36
CA GLY A 9 -45.94 -47.85 -2.63
C GLY A 9 -45.24 -46.75 -1.83
N ALA A 10 -45.36 -46.87 -0.50
CA ALA A 10 -44.38 -46.52 0.52
C ALA A 10 -44.11 -45.03 0.85
N ALA A 11 -44.62 -44.64 2.03
CA ALA A 11 -44.06 -43.57 2.84
C ALA A 11 -42.62 -43.90 3.27
N PHE A 12 -41.73 -42.92 3.16
CA PHE A 12 -40.54 -42.81 4.00
C PHE A 12 -40.37 -41.33 4.36
N MET A 13 -40.66 -41.00 5.61
CA MET A 13 -40.17 -39.77 6.23
C MET A 13 -38.65 -39.89 6.30
N VAL A 14 -37.91 -38.91 5.77
CA VAL A 14 -36.48 -38.75 6.05
C VAL A 14 -36.26 -37.37 6.63
N ALA A 15 -35.59 -37.40 7.78
CA ALA A 15 -35.34 -36.33 8.71
C ALA A 15 -34.50 -35.16 8.15
N ALA A 16 -34.64 -34.03 8.84
CA ALA A 16 -33.92 -32.80 8.64
C ALA A 16 -32.39 -32.98 8.56
N ALA A 17 -31.78 -32.30 7.58
CA ALA A 17 -30.43 -31.79 7.69
C ALA A 17 -30.50 -30.32 7.30
N SER A 18 -30.68 -29.46 8.31
CA SER A 18 -30.34 -28.05 8.20
C SER A 18 -28.88 -27.96 7.80
N VAL A 19 -28.62 -27.67 6.53
CA VAL A 19 -27.34 -27.14 6.08
C VAL A 19 -27.17 -25.81 6.80
N ALA A 20 -26.51 -25.87 7.96
CA ALA A 20 -25.80 -24.72 8.49
C ALA A 20 -24.81 -24.33 7.37
N VAL A 21 -25.16 -23.28 6.63
CA VAL A 21 -24.18 -22.55 5.84
C VAL A 21 -23.24 -21.97 6.89
N SER A 22 -22.20 -22.73 7.21
CA SER A 22 -21.03 -22.16 7.87
C SER A 22 -20.60 -21.03 6.96
N HIS A 23 -20.89 -19.80 7.36
CA HIS A 23 -20.14 -18.64 6.92
C HIS A 23 -18.72 -18.90 7.41
N ALA A 24 -17.97 -19.70 6.64
CA ALA A 24 -16.54 -19.52 6.60
C ALA A 24 -16.40 -18.08 6.16
N THR A 25 -16.10 -17.20 7.11
CA THR A 25 -15.40 -15.97 6.80
C THR A 25 -14.12 -16.49 6.14
N ALA A 26 -14.13 -16.53 4.81
CA ALA A 26 -12.89 -16.41 4.10
C ALA A 26 -12.40 -15.04 4.54
N ASP A 27 -11.57 -15.01 5.59
CA ASP A 27 -10.61 -13.94 5.77
C ASP A 27 -9.85 -13.92 4.45
N ALA A 28 -10.34 -13.09 3.53
CA ALA A 28 -9.54 -12.59 2.46
C ALA A 28 -8.41 -11.89 3.21
N GLN A 29 -7.32 -12.63 3.44
CA GLN A 29 -6.03 -12.05 3.78
C GLN A 29 -5.92 -10.88 2.83
N SER A 30 -6.07 -9.66 3.36
CA SER A 30 -6.10 -8.46 2.53
C SER A 30 -4.82 -8.54 1.71
N ALA A 31 -4.96 -8.78 0.40
CA ALA A 31 -3.81 -8.78 -0.46
C ALA A 31 -3.33 -7.34 -0.37
N GLY A 32 -2.24 -7.11 0.40
CA GLY A 32 -1.82 -5.77 0.72
C GLY A 32 -1.68 -4.93 -0.55
N HIS A 33 -1.87 -3.64 -0.42
CA HIS A 33 -1.81 -2.70 -1.52
C HIS A 33 -0.36 -2.50 -1.95
N LEU A 34 -0.12 -2.49 -3.27
CA LEU A 34 1.19 -2.18 -3.82
C LEU A 34 1.42 -0.68 -3.69
N VAL A 35 2.38 -0.30 -2.87
CA VAL A 35 2.81 1.08 -2.68
C VAL A 35 4.13 1.28 -3.40
N LYS A 36 4.14 2.19 -4.37
CA LYS A 36 5.36 2.59 -5.07
C LYS A 36 5.68 4.05 -4.78
N TYR A 37 6.85 4.26 -4.19
CA TYR A 37 7.47 5.56 -3.98
C TYR A 37 8.34 5.90 -5.18
N THR A 38 8.18 7.11 -5.70
CA THR A 38 9.02 7.65 -6.77
C THR A 38 9.58 8.99 -6.32
N LEU A 39 10.88 9.18 -6.53
CA LEU A 39 11.53 10.48 -6.40
C LEU A 39 12.26 10.80 -7.70
N THR A 40 11.99 11.98 -8.22
CA THR A 40 12.64 12.54 -9.41
C THR A 40 13.15 13.93 -9.10
N SER A 41 14.15 14.39 -9.84
CA SER A 41 14.68 15.74 -9.69
C SER A 41 15.09 16.30 -11.04
N THR A 42 14.90 17.61 -11.23
CA THR A 42 15.33 18.31 -12.46
C THR A 42 16.82 18.64 -12.47
N GLY A 43 17.42 18.86 -11.29
CA GLY A 43 18.85 19.02 -11.09
C GLY A 43 19.48 17.79 -10.43
N ALA A 44 20.80 17.64 -10.59
CA ALA A 44 21.56 16.59 -9.92
C ALA A 44 21.76 16.96 -8.44
N ALA A 45 21.45 16.05 -7.51
CA ALA A 45 21.69 16.26 -6.09
C ALA A 45 21.69 14.94 -5.30
N ASP A 46 22.31 14.99 -4.12
CA ASP A 46 22.16 13.95 -3.11
C ASP A 46 20.93 14.25 -2.25
N PHE A 47 20.07 13.24 -2.12
CA PHE A 47 18.87 13.29 -1.30
C PHE A 47 18.97 12.33 -0.14
N GLN A 48 18.70 12.83 1.06
CA GLN A 48 18.40 12.01 2.23
C GLN A 48 16.94 11.64 2.20
N LEU A 49 16.67 10.35 2.10
CA LEU A 49 15.33 9.78 2.05
C LEU A 49 14.95 9.22 3.41
N ASN A 50 13.66 9.31 3.72
CA ASN A 50 13.05 8.57 4.81
C ASN A 50 11.65 8.15 4.38
N TYR A 51 11.40 6.84 4.33
CA TYR A 51 10.16 6.26 3.80
C TYR A 51 9.80 4.96 4.52
N LEU A 52 8.51 4.60 4.50
CA LEU A 52 8.00 3.41 5.19
C LEU A 52 8.19 2.16 4.34
N THR A 53 8.92 1.18 4.85
CA THR A 53 9.18 -0.09 4.17
C THR A 53 8.26 -1.21 4.63
N ALA A 54 7.79 -1.17 5.87
CA ALA A 54 6.91 -2.15 6.46
C ALA A 54 5.82 -1.47 7.29
N GLN A 55 4.61 -2.05 7.28
CA GLN A 55 3.50 -1.49 8.04
C GLN A 55 3.64 -1.78 9.53
N PRO A 56 3.56 -0.75 10.40
CA PRO A 56 3.45 -0.97 11.83
C PRO A 56 2.06 -1.54 12.17
N PRO A 57 1.97 -2.44 13.16
CA PRO A 57 0.68 -2.99 13.57
C PRO A 57 -0.21 -1.93 14.26
N SER A 58 0.37 -0.84 14.77
CA SER A 58 -0.35 0.30 15.32
C SER A 58 0.55 1.55 15.43
N LYS A 59 -0.05 2.71 15.74
CA LYS A 59 0.69 3.96 16.02
C LYS A 59 1.59 3.86 17.25
N GLU A 60 1.17 3.12 18.26
CA GLU A 60 1.98 2.85 19.45
C GLU A 60 3.22 2.03 19.12
N ALA A 61 3.08 1.00 18.28
CA ALA A 61 4.22 0.20 17.83
C ALA A 61 5.20 1.01 17.00
N TYR A 62 4.68 1.87 16.10
CA TYR A 62 5.51 2.82 15.36
C TYR A 62 6.24 3.80 16.29
N ASN A 63 5.56 4.37 17.27
CA ASN A 63 6.17 5.32 18.21
C ASN A 63 7.20 4.66 19.14
N ALA A 64 7.02 3.38 19.45
CA ALA A 64 7.96 2.61 20.26
C ALA A 64 9.26 2.32 19.50
N ASP A 65 9.19 2.02 18.19
CA ASP A 65 10.37 1.78 17.35
C ASP A 65 10.14 2.12 15.88
N ALA A 66 10.20 3.41 15.54
CA ALA A 66 9.98 3.86 14.16
C ALA A 66 11.03 3.32 13.16
N TYR A 67 12.24 3.02 13.63
CA TYR A 67 13.34 2.54 12.80
C TYR A 67 13.13 1.10 12.30
N ALA A 68 12.26 0.33 12.96
CA ALA A 68 11.85 -0.98 12.47
C ALA A 68 10.98 -0.91 11.21
N TYR A 69 10.31 0.23 10.97
CA TYR A 69 9.32 0.40 9.89
C TYR A 69 9.75 1.40 8.81
N LEU A 70 10.65 2.33 9.15
CA LEU A 70 11.20 3.32 8.23
C LEU A 70 12.60 2.93 7.77
N LYS A 71 12.87 3.16 6.49
CA LYS A 71 14.23 3.15 5.94
C LYS A 71 14.71 4.57 5.70
N LYS A 72 15.93 4.83 6.16
CA LYS A 72 16.69 6.04 5.86
C LYS A 72 17.85 5.68 4.95
N GLU A 73 18.01 6.39 3.84
CA GLU A 73 19.16 6.22 2.96
C GLU A 73 19.48 7.49 2.20
N THR A 74 20.70 7.58 1.68
CA THR A 74 21.12 8.65 0.79
C THR A 74 21.19 8.12 -0.63
N VAL A 75 20.55 8.82 -1.56
CA VAL A 75 20.60 8.51 -3.00
C VAL A 75 21.18 9.68 -3.77
N ASN A 76 22.00 9.39 -4.78
CA ASN A 76 22.44 10.38 -5.75
C ASN A 76 21.50 10.32 -6.96
N LEU A 77 20.77 11.40 -7.21
CA LEU A 77 19.87 11.51 -8.35
C LEU A 77 20.51 12.31 -9.48
N ALA A 78 20.49 11.71 -10.68
CA ALA A 78 20.74 12.42 -11.92
C ALA A 78 19.45 13.11 -12.42
N PRO A 79 19.57 14.20 -13.21
CA PRO A 79 18.42 14.90 -13.78
C PRO A 79 17.48 13.97 -14.55
N GLY A 80 16.20 13.96 -14.18
CA GLY A 80 15.15 13.19 -14.84
C GLY A 80 15.21 11.67 -14.64
N VAL A 81 16.19 11.15 -13.87
CA VAL A 81 16.28 9.72 -13.56
C VAL A 81 15.54 9.45 -12.24
N PRO A 82 14.44 8.66 -12.25
CA PRO A 82 13.69 8.37 -11.04
C PRO A 82 14.45 7.37 -10.14
N TRP A 83 14.44 7.64 -8.85
CA TRP A 83 14.57 6.59 -7.84
C TRP A 83 13.18 6.01 -7.55
N VAL A 84 13.09 4.68 -7.44
CA VAL A 84 11.85 3.96 -7.22
C VAL A 84 12.03 2.92 -6.13
N PHE A 85 11.05 2.82 -5.24
CA PHE A 85 10.95 1.75 -4.26
C PHE A 85 9.52 1.24 -4.18
N GLU A 86 9.35 -0.07 -4.14
CA GLU A 86 8.05 -0.74 -4.04
C GLU A 86 7.96 -1.55 -2.75
N THR A 87 6.81 -1.48 -2.08
CA THR A 87 6.47 -2.32 -0.93
C THR A 87 4.99 -2.64 -0.94
N THR A 88 4.58 -3.53 -0.05
CA THR A 88 3.19 -3.95 0.13
C THR A 88 2.74 -3.58 1.53
N LEU A 89 1.68 -2.76 1.63
CA LEU A 89 1.08 -2.33 2.89
C LEU A 89 -0.36 -2.81 2.99
N GLU A 90 -0.78 -3.33 4.15
CA GLU A 90 -2.16 -3.72 4.42
C GLU A 90 -3.11 -2.51 4.43
N ASP A 91 -2.65 -1.38 4.97
CA ASP A 91 -3.29 -0.07 4.91
C ASP A 91 -2.32 0.94 4.26
N PRO A 92 -2.53 1.31 2.98
CA PRO A 92 -1.65 2.22 2.26
C PRO A 92 -1.66 3.63 2.86
N GLN A 93 -2.61 3.99 3.72
CA GLN A 93 -2.65 5.32 4.32
C GLN A 93 -1.45 5.60 5.25
N TRP A 94 -0.66 4.57 5.60
CA TRP A 94 0.64 4.69 6.27
C TRP A 94 1.77 5.11 5.33
N ALA A 95 1.57 5.19 4.02
CA ALA A 95 2.64 5.53 3.09
C ALA A 95 3.22 6.93 3.36
N ILE A 96 4.55 7.01 3.40
CA ILE A 96 5.31 8.28 3.48
C ILE A 96 6.60 8.17 2.69
N LEU A 97 6.95 9.26 2.02
CA LEU A 97 8.25 9.52 1.45
C LEU A 97 8.63 10.98 1.73
N THR A 98 9.67 11.17 2.52
CA THR A 98 10.33 12.47 2.65
C THR A 98 11.68 12.43 1.97
N ALA A 99 12.01 13.49 1.23
CA ALA A 99 13.30 13.68 0.62
C ALA A 99 13.80 15.09 0.86
N SER A 100 15.05 15.22 1.26
CA SER A 100 15.69 16.52 1.45
C SER A 100 17.13 16.51 0.99
N THR A 101 17.57 17.63 0.42
CA THR A 101 18.96 17.77 -0.01
C THR A 101 19.81 18.40 1.08
N GLY A 102 21.06 17.96 1.20
CA GLY A 102 22.08 18.68 1.96
C GLY A 102 22.73 19.83 1.19
N VAL A 103 22.37 20.06 -0.08
CA VAL A 103 23.00 21.13 -0.88
C VAL A 103 22.73 22.50 -0.26
N HIS A 104 23.77 23.33 -0.23
CA HIS A 104 23.67 24.66 0.36
C HIS A 104 22.69 25.52 -0.45
N ALA A 105 21.92 26.39 0.21
CA ALA A 105 20.99 27.33 -0.43
C ALA A 105 21.64 28.30 -1.46
N MET A 106 22.96 28.22 -1.63
CA MET A 106 23.79 28.97 -2.58
C MET A 106 23.91 28.29 -3.96
N THR A 107 23.47 27.04 -4.10
CA THR A 107 23.41 26.33 -5.39
C THR A 107 22.02 26.41 -6.00
N ALA A 108 21.91 26.19 -7.31
CA ALA A 108 20.61 26.15 -7.98
C ALA A 108 19.72 25.04 -7.36
N PRO A 109 18.41 25.30 -7.17
CA PRO A 109 17.51 24.31 -6.61
C PRO A 109 17.39 23.11 -7.56
N PRO A 110 17.54 21.87 -7.05
CA PRO A 110 17.41 20.67 -7.88
C PRO A 110 15.95 20.35 -8.23
N ASN A 111 14.99 21.04 -7.61
CA ASN A 111 13.54 20.87 -7.80
C ASN A 111 13.10 19.40 -7.75
N PRO A 112 13.20 18.73 -6.58
CA PRO A 112 12.62 17.41 -6.38
C PRO A 112 11.11 17.37 -6.58
N HIS A 113 10.67 16.23 -7.10
CA HIS A 113 9.28 15.79 -7.22
C HIS A 113 9.14 14.41 -6.58
N CYS A 114 8.27 14.27 -5.57
CA CYS A 114 7.89 12.96 -5.04
C CYS A 114 6.51 12.55 -5.52
N GLU A 115 6.31 11.24 -5.65
CA GLU A 115 5.02 10.63 -5.96
C GLU A 115 4.86 9.34 -5.13
N ILE A 116 3.67 9.12 -4.60
CA ILE A 116 3.25 7.84 -4.03
C ILE A 116 2.09 7.32 -4.86
N THR A 117 2.27 6.14 -5.44
CA THR A 117 1.22 5.43 -6.15
C THR A 117 0.76 4.21 -5.37
N ILE A 118 -0.56 3.99 -5.34
CA ILE A 118 -1.21 2.85 -4.73
C ILE A 118 -1.90 2.06 -5.83
N ASP A 119 -1.52 0.79 -6.00
CA ASP A 119 -2.04 -0.09 -7.05
C ASP A 119 -1.97 0.54 -8.46
N GLY A 120 -0.91 1.31 -8.70
CA GLY A 120 -0.65 2.01 -9.97
C GLY A 120 -1.36 3.36 -10.14
N GLN A 121 -2.12 3.83 -9.15
CA GLN A 121 -2.77 5.16 -9.17
C GLN A 121 -2.03 6.15 -8.28
N VAL A 122 -1.80 7.37 -8.76
CA VAL A 122 -1.19 8.44 -7.96
C VAL A 122 -2.13 8.86 -6.83
N ALA A 123 -1.72 8.60 -5.59
CA ALA A 123 -2.49 8.96 -4.40
C ALA A 123 -2.05 10.31 -3.83
N VAL A 124 -0.75 10.61 -3.86
CA VAL A 124 -0.20 11.91 -3.46
C VAL A 124 1.07 12.20 -4.25
N GLN A 125 1.29 13.47 -4.57
CA GLN A 125 2.50 13.96 -5.22
C GLN A 125 2.83 15.37 -4.70
N GLN A 126 4.09 15.76 -4.74
CA GLN A 126 4.53 17.08 -4.33
C GLN A 126 5.82 17.49 -5.04
N ASP A 127 5.89 18.76 -5.42
CA ASP A 127 7.10 19.44 -5.86
C ASP A 127 7.66 20.36 -4.78
N GLY A 128 8.97 20.56 -4.77
CA GLY A 128 9.62 21.53 -3.91
C GLY A 128 10.99 21.94 -4.44
N PRO A 129 11.57 23.06 -4.00
CA PRO A 129 12.85 23.53 -4.52
C PRO A 129 14.05 22.69 -4.03
N TYR A 130 14.00 22.20 -2.78
CA TYR A 130 15.06 21.41 -2.14
C TYR A 130 14.55 20.22 -1.32
N THR A 131 13.26 20.22 -0.99
CA THR A 131 12.65 19.25 -0.07
C THR A 131 11.24 18.93 -0.52
N VAL A 132 10.84 17.67 -0.35
CA VAL A 132 9.47 17.20 -0.58
C VAL A 132 9.06 16.19 0.48
N GLN A 133 7.77 16.14 0.77
CA GLN A 133 7.14 15.26 1.74
C GLN A 133 5.78 14.78 1.20
N CYS A 134 5.80 13.61 0.58
CA CYS A 134 4.59 12.92 0.18
C CYS A 134 4.13 12.05 1.36
N GLN A 135 2.93 12.26 1.87
CA GLN A 135 2.37 11.47 2.96
C GLN A 135 0.85 11.30 2.82
N LEU A 136 0.33 10.17 3.28
CA LEU A 136 -1.11 9.91 3.38
C LEU A 136 -1.62 10.16 4.82
N SER A 137 -2.81 9.69 5.17
CA SER A 137 -3.57 10.22 6.30
C SER A 137 -3.37 9.55 7.67
N GLN A 138 -2.58 8.46 7.78
CA GLN A 138 -2.39 7.74 9.06
C GLN A 138 -1.30 8.32 9.97
N TRP A 139 -0.77 9.51 9.67
CA TRP A 139 0.40 10.09 10.34
C TRP A 139 0.07 10.96 11.55
#